data_AF-A0A954Y6I0-F1
#
_entry.id   AF-A0A954Y6I0-F1
#
_cell.length_a   1.000
_cell.length_b   1.000
_cell.length_c   1.000
_cell.angle_alpha   90.00
_cell.angle_beta   90.00
_cell.angle_gamma   90.00
#
_symmetry.space_group_name_H-M   'P 1'
#
loop_
_entity.id
_entity.type
_entity.pdbx_description
1 polymer ?
#
loop_
_entity_poly.entity_id
_entity_poly.type
_entity_poly.pdbx_seq_one_letter_code
_entity_poly.pdbx_strand_id
1 'polypeptide(L)'
;MQPLDRTLRRQLEATVKDARDIAETAAKAALDQLGVGDAKVPAYLSPDQRDLRLRLRAHGRQLGDTRNAATGAQELDRLAEEVAYEHWHRMLFARFLAENN
;
A
#
# COMPACT_ATOMS: atom_id res chain seq x y z
N MET A 1 -5.90 -24.80 20.47
CA MET A 1 -6.57 -23.54 20.08
C MET A 1 -7.99 -23.88 19.69
N GLN A 2 -9.00 -23.38 20.42
CA GLN A 2 -10.39 -23.50 19.95
C GLN A 2 -10.65 -22.41 18.91
N PRO A 3 -11.31 -22.74 17.79
CA PRO A 3 -11.67 -21.74 16.79
C PRO A 3 -12.71 -20.76 17.37
N LEU A 4 -12.63 -19.51 16.93
CA LEU A 4 -13.62 -18.48 17.24
C LEU A 4 -15.04 -18.92 16.85
N ASP A 5 -16.03 -18.49 17.63
CA ASP A 5 -17.44 -18.65 17.28
C ASP A 5 -17.72 -18.08 15.88
N ARG A 6 -18.71 -18.64 15.17
CA ARG A 6 -19.06 -18.23 13.81
C ARG A 6 -19.33 -16.72 13.70
N THR A 7 -19.93 -16.12 14.73
CA THR A 7 -20.23 -14.69 14.76
C THR A 7 -18.95 -13.86 14.77
N LEU A 8 -18.02 -14.22 15.66
CA LEU A 8 -16.73 -13.54 15.79
C LEU A 8 -15.86 -13.73 14.55
N ARG A 9 -15.87 -14.92 13.92
CA ARG A 9 -15.16 -15.14 12.65
C ARG A 9 -15.66 -14.25 11.53
N ARG A 10 -16.99 -14.10 11.41
CA ARG A 10 -17.60 -13.22 10.41
C ARG A 10 -17.26 -11.75 10.66
N GLN A 11 -17.31 -11.32 11.92
CA GLN A 11 -16.95 -9.96 12.28
C GLN A 11 -15.46 -9.67 11.98
N LEU A 12 -14.57 -10.61 12.32
CA LEU A 12 -13.16 -10.52 12.00
C LEU A 12 -12.93 -10.42 10.49
N GLU A 13 -13.56 -11.30 9.70
CA GLU A 13 -13.45 -11.28 8.24
C GLU A 13 -13.89 -9.93 7.64
N ALA A 14 -15.05 -9.41 8.06
CA ALA A 14 -15.55 -8.13 7.59
C ALA A 14 -14.61 -6.98 7.97
N THR A 15 -14.19 -6.92 9.23
CA THR A 15 -13.31 -5.86 9.74
C THR A 15 -11.96 -5.86 9.01
N VAL A 16 -11.39 -7.04 8.72
CA VAL A 16 -10.12 -7.16 8.00
C VAL A 16 -10.25 -6.70 6.54
N LYS A 17 -11.39 -6.96 5.89
CA LYS A 17 -11.64 -6.46 4.53
C LYS A 17 -11.76 -4.93 4.49
N ASP A 18 -12.59 -4.36 5.37
CA ASP A 18 -12.79 -2.91 5.44
C ASP A 18 -11.47 -2.18 5.68
N ALA A 19 -10.67 -2.72 6.60
CA ALA A 19 -9.34 -2.22 6.89
C ALA A 19 -8.38 -2.29 5.69
N ARG A 20 -8.40 -3.39 4.94
CA ARG A 20 -7.59 -3.55 3.74
C ARG A 20 -7.95 -2.48 2.71
N ASP A 21 -9.24 -2.25 2.47
CA ASP A 21 -9.70 -1.24 1.52
C ASP A 21 -9.24 0.18 1.92
N ILE A 22 -9.28 0.49 3.22
CA ILE A 22 -8.77 1.74 3.78
C ILE A 22 -7.24 1.84 3.57
N ALA A 23 -6.50 0.77 3.84
CA ALA A 23 -5.05 0.74 3.69
C ALA A 23 -4.63 0.91 2.22
N GLU A 24 -5.30 0.26 1.28
CA GLU A 24 -5.05 0.39 -0.17
C GLU A 24 -5.35 1.81 -0.65
N THR A 25 -6.45 2.40 -0.19
CA THR A 25 -6.80 3.79 -0.50
C THR A 25 -5.75 4.77 0.03
N ALA A 26 -5.31 4.59 1.28
CA ALA A 26 -4.29 5.42 1.90
C ALA A 26 -2.92 5.26 1.21
N ALA A 27 -2.55 4.02 0.86
CA ALA A 27 -1.33 3.73 0.12
C ALA A 27 -1.32 4.43 -1.24
N LYS A 28 -2.41 4.33 -2.00
CA LYS A 28 -2.55 5.02 -3.30
C LYS A 28 -2.43 6.54 -3.15
N ALA A 29 -3.12 7.13 -2.17
CA ALA A 29 -3.02 8.56 -1.91
C ALA A 29 -1.58 9.01 -1.56
N ALA A 30 -0.84 8.22 -0.79
CA ALA A 30 0.57 8.53 -0.47
C ALA A 30 1.49 8.41 -1.70
N LEU A 31 1.27 7.40 -2.55
CA LEU A 31 2.00 7.24 -3.81
C LEU A 31 1.72 8.39 -4.79
N ASP A 32 0.46 8.85 -4.85
CA ASP A 32 0.04 10.00 -5.65
C ASP A 32 0.67 11.30 -5.14
N GLN A 33 0.75 11.50 -3.82
CA GLN A 33 1.47 12.65 -3.23
C GLN A 33 2.97 12.67 -3.56
N LEU A 34 3.58 11.50 -3.76
CA LEU A 34 4.96 11.40 -4.25
C LEU A 34 5.05 11.46 -5.78
N GLY A 35 3.92 11.61 -6.48
CA GLY A 35 3.84 11.62 -7.94
C GLY A 35 4.45 10.37 -8.57
N VAL A 36 4.33 9.21 -7.92
CA VAL A 36 4.97 7.96 -8.38
C VAL A 36 4.44 7.57 -9.75
N GLY A 37 3.13 7.75 -9.99
CA GLY A 37 2.48 7.50 -11.29
C GLY A 37 2.80 8.56 -12.35
N ASP A 38 3.16 9.77 -11.96
CA ASP A 38 3.31 10.91 -12.88
C ASP A 38 4.48 10.77 -13.84
N ALA A 39 4.35 11.28 -15.06
CA ALA A 39 5.46 11.28 -16.00
C ALA A 39 6.64 12.15 -15.52
N LYS A 40 6.33 13.32 -14.94
CA LYS A 40 7.29 14.31 -14.45
C LYS A 40 7.40 14.22 -12.93
N VAL A 41 8.60 14.43 -12.41
CA VAL A 41 8.83 14.52 -10.97
C VAL A 41 8.20 15.83 -10.46
N PRO A 42 7.34 15.81 -9.44
CA PRO A 42 6.79 17.04 -8.87
C PRO A 42 7.89 17.96 -8.32
N ALA A 43 7.77 19.27 -8.57
CA ALA A 43 8.82 20.23 -8.25
C ALA A 43 9.06 20.38 -6.74
N TYR A 44 8.02 20.19 -5.92
CA TYR A 44 8.05 20.35 -4.47
C TYR A 44 8.75 19.20 -3.72
N LEU A 45 9.10 18.10 -4.39
CA LEU A 45 9.76 16.98 -3.72
C LEU A 45 11.20 17.33 -3.33
N SER A 46 11.52 17.05 -2.07
CA SER A 46 12.89 17.05 -1.54
C SER A 46 13.76 15.97 -2.22
N PRO A 47 15.10 16.05 -2.13
CA PRO A 47 15.99 15.03 -2.69
C PRO A 47 15.67 13.61 -2.22
N ASP A 48 15.42 13.42 -0.92
CA ASP A 48 15.11 12.11 -0.35
C ASP A 48 13.77 11.55 -0.86
N GLN A 49 12.77 12.41 -1.01
CA GLN A 49 11.48 12.03 -1.61
C GLN A 49 11.62 11.65 -3.09
N ARG A 50 12.54 12.30 -3.83
CA ARG A 50 12.81 11.95 -5.23
C ARG A 50 13.50 10.59 -5.34
N ASP A 51 14.43 10.29 -4.44
CA ASP A 51 15.07 8.97 -4.36
C ASP A 51 14.04 7.89 -4.02
N LEU A 52 13.21 8.13 -2.99
CA LEU A 52 12.13 7.23 -2.61
C LEU A 52 11.19 6.97 -3.79
N ARG A 53 10.76 8.03 -4.49
CA ARG A 53 9.92 7.92 -5.69
C ARG A 53 10.58 7.05 -6.77
N LEU A 54 11.88 7.23 -7.03
CA LEU A 54 12.60 6.43 -8.03
C LEU A 54 12.57 4.94 -7.68
N ARG A 55 12.87 4.61 -6.42
CA ARG A 55 12.82 3.23 -5.92
C ARG A 55 11.42 2.64 -5.98
N LEU A 56 10.40 3.39 -5.56
CA LEU A 56 9.00 2.97 -5.63
C LEU A 56 8.55 2.70 -7.07
N ARG A 57 8.94 3.54 -8.04
CA ARG A 57 8.64 3.29 -9.45
C ARG A 57 9.30 2.03 -9.97
N ALA A 58 10.57 1.80 -9.60
CA ALA A 58 11.27 0.58 -9.98
C ALA A 58 10.59 -0.66 -9.38
N HIS A 59 10.20 -0.59 -8.11
CA HIS A 59 9.48 -1.64 -7.41
C HIS A 59 8.14 -1.95 -8.08
N GLY A 60 7.30 -0.95 -8.32
CA GLY A 60 6.01 -1.16 -9.01
C GLY A 60 6.18 -1.86 -10.36
N ARG A 61 7.19 -1.49 -11.16
CA ARG A 61 7.48 -2.19 -12.43
C ARG A 61 7.95 -3.63 -12.25
N GLN A 62 8.69 -3.92 -11.18
CA GLN A 62 9.06 -5.30 -10.84
C GLN A 62 7.85 -6.15 -10.45
N LEU A 63 6.85 -5.54 -9.82
CA LEU A 63 5.57 -6.17 -9.49
C LEU A 63 4.62 -6.31 -10.68
N GLY A 64 4.91 -5.62 -11.78
CA GLY A 64 4.14 -5.67 -13.03
C GLY A 64 3.30 -4.44 -13.33
N ASP A 65 3.45 -3.33 -12.58
CA ASP A 65 2.83 -2.05 -12.96
C ASP A 65 3.41 -1.56 -14.29
N THR A 66 2.54 -1.28 -15.26
CA THR A 66 2.96 -0.89 -16.59
C THR A 66 3.32 0.59 -16.64
N ARG A 67 4.38 0.92 -17.40
CA ARG A 67 4.68 2.31 -17.77
C ARG A 67 4.26 2.57 -19.21
N ASN A 68 3.39 3.55 -19.42
CA ASN A 68 3.02 4.00 -20.75
C ASN A 68 4.22 4.70 -21.41
N ALA A 69 4.68 4.18 -22.55
CA ALA A 69 5.85 4.70 -23.25
C ALA A 69 5.62 6.08 -23.89
N ALA A 70 4.38 6.40 -24.29
CA ALA A 70 4.04 7.67 -24.94
C ALA A 70 3.86 8.81 -23.92
N THR A 71 3.20 8.54 -22.79
CA THR A 71 2.93 9.57 -21.77
C THR A 71 3.96 9.58 -20.65
N GLY A 72 4.68 8.48 -20.42
CA GLY A 72 5.61 8.31 -19.32
C GLY A 72 4.95 8.01 -17.97
N ALA A 73 3.62 8.01 -17.90
CA ALA A 73 2.85 7.65 -16.72
C ALA A 73 3.02 6.17 -16.36
N GLN A 74 2.90 5.84 -15.08
CA GLN A 74 3.00 4.48 -14.57
C GLN A 74 1.74 4.12 -13.78
N GLU A 75 1.26 2.89 -13.97
CA GLU A 75 0.25 2.29 -13.10
C GLU A 75 0.79 2.14 -11.67
N LEU A 76 -0.12 2.02 -10.72
CA LEU A 76 0.21 1.96 -9.29
C LEU A 76 -0.54 0.86 -8.56
N ASP A 77 -1.34 0.04 -9.24
CA ASP A 77 -2.28 -0.84 -8.58
C ASP A 77 -1.53 -1.95 -7.81
N ARG A 78 -0.48 -2.55 -8.40
CA ARG A 78 0.32 -3.58 -7.72
C ARG A 78 1.14 -2.99 -6.58
N LEU A 79 1.74 -1.83 -6.81
CA LEU A 79 2.51 -1.14 -5.78
C LEU A 79 1.62 -0.70 -4.60
N ALA A 80 0.39 -0.23 -4.86
CA ALA A 80 -0.55 0.17 -3.82
C ALA A 80 -1.01 -1.04 -2.98
N GLU A 81 -1.34 -2.17 -3.63
CA GLU A 81 -1.65 -3.43 -2.95
C GLU A 81 -0.50 -3.87 -2.02
N GLU A 82 0.74 -3.83 -2.49
CA GLU A 82 1.89 -4.29 -1.70
C GLU A 82 2.21 -3.34 -0.52
N VAL A 83 2.17 -2.03 -0.75
CA VAL A 83 2.36 -1.04 0.32
C VAL A 83 1.27 -1.20 1.38
N ALA A 84 0.01 -1.36 0.95
CA ALA A 84 -1.10 -1.58 1.87
C ALA A 84 -0.91 -2.89 2.65
N TYR A 85 -0.52 -3.97 1.99
CA TYR A 85 -0.28 -5.27 2.62
C TYR A 85 0.79 -5.20 3.70
N GLU A 86 1.95 -4.58 3.42
CA GLU A 86 3.06 -4.43 4.35
C GLU A 86 2.69 -3.59 5.58
N HIS A 87 2.03 -2.45 5.36
CA HIS A 87 1.63 -1.56 6.45
C HIS A 87 0.48 -2.16 7.28
N TRP A 88 -0.50 -2.77 6.62
CA TRP A 88 -1.61 -3.44 7.28
C TRP A 88 -1.13 -4.65 8.12
N HIS A 89 -0.29 -5.52 7.56
CA HIS A 89 0.26 -6.66 8.31
C HIS A 89 1.06 -6.22 9.53
N ARG A 90 1.90 -5.18 9.39
CA ARG A 90 2.61 -4.61 10.53
C ARG A 90 1.68 -4.08 11.61
N MET A 91 0.62 -3.36 11.24
CA MET A 91 -0.36 -2.84 12.20
C MET A 91 -1.14 -3.95 12.90
N LEU A 92 -1.62 -4.95 12.15
CA LEU A 92 -2.35 -6.10 12.71
C LEU A 92 -1.44 -6.90 13.66
N PHE A 93 -0.20 -7.15 13.27
CA PHE A 93 0.75 -7.89 14.09
C PHE A 93 1.15 -7.10 15.35
N ALA A 94 1.42 -5.80 15.23
CA ALA A 94 1.70 -4.95 16.38
C ALA A 94 0.51 -4.90 17.36
N ARG A 95 -0.72 -4.82 16.85
CA ARG A 95 -1.94 -4.85 17.68
C ARG A 95 -2.10 -6.20 18.37
N PHE A 96 -1.91 -7.30 17.65
CA PHE A 96 -1.94 -8.65 18.22
C PHE A 96 -0.92 -8.80 19.35
N LEU A 97 0.34 -8.37 19.16
CA LEU A 97 1.36 -8.42 20.21
C LEU A 97 0.99 -7.54 21.42
N ALA A 98 0.41 -6.36 21.20
CA ALA A 98 -0.01 -5.47 22.28
C ALA A 98 -1.19 -6.03 23.10
N GLU A 99 -2.09 -6.79 22.48
CA GLU A 99 -3.26 -7.37 23.15
C GLU A 99 -2.99 -8.75 23.79
N ASN A 100 -1.90 -9.43 23.42
CA ASN A 100 -1.54 -10.77 23.92
C ASN A 100 -0.32 -10.78 24.87
N ASN A 101 0.05 -9.62 25.44
CA ASN A 101 1.01 -9.51 26.54
C ASN A 101 0.28 -9.33 27.87
#